data_AF-A0A8J3RGZ8-F1
#
_entry.id   AF-A0A8J3RGZ8-F1
#
_cell.length_a   1.000
_cell.length_b   1.000
_cell.length_c   1.000
_cell.angle_alpha   90.00
_cell.angle_beta   90.00
_cell.angle_gamma   90.00
#
_symmetry.space_group_name_H-M   'P 1'
#
loop_
_entity.id
_entity.type
_entity.pdbx_description
1 polymer ?
#
loop_
_entity_poly.entity_id
_entity_poly.type
_entity_poly.pdbx_seq_one_letter_code
_entity_poly.pdbx_strand_id
1 'polypeptide(L)'
;MTPRNLLTTAVALAAAITFTAVPAAAATGSAAAATGSAAAATDPADGKITPALAASSAENRVIVEVKSAGSVDSVADKAEKLPDTDVVQEPSRGSFIVVTADGNDLQKLAADPNVLSIRKEKAVPPSLLGSVRTIGGDRIHATGVTGAGQSVAILDTGIDRDHPFFAGRIVAEACFSPQSAALGVQSLCPNGQQVQIGAGSADAETARCLDGAVNLCDHGSHVAGIAAGKGAGSDSRVGVAPDAGIVAIQVFSRVNNESYCGAGNTPCVLAFDGAIREALGHVSALAGSHQIASANLSLGGGQYSGACDAHADGQYIKPVIDQLQSKGVATVIAAGNESYGNAVSWPACVSSAVTVGATDNSDRVASFSNRGTQLDVFAPGVAIDSSIPDDSYARYSGTSMAAPHVAGAYALLRSQNPAYSAAQILGALTETGTAVAYGGQFRTPRIDLSRALGELTTPAASPAPAPQPAPAPPPCLRGAARKALTSATWAKEFTTGSGTLSDTALRCYLTMVQQRSKVFPELSKVRSISVAQQVLKARTGRAVLDRELLAAWLNWAHGAYGDSTRVSGKITFKSVVASAEKQRLNRGTTSAAAAKTAQYLVKTVNRAR
;
A
#
# COMPACT_ATOMS: atom_id res chain seq x y z
N MET A 1 32.29 26.58 56.72
CA MET A 1 32.42 25.78 57.96
C MET A 1 31.61 24.52 57.81
N THR A 2 32.20 23.42 58.27
CA THR A 2 31.81 22.00 58.22
C THR A 2 30.38 21.65 58.67
N PRO A 3 29.86 20.47 58.25
CA PRO A 3 28.51 19.96 58.52
C PRO A 3 28.43 19.18 59.84
N ARG A 4 27.21 18.95 60.37
CA ARG A 4 26.97 17.91 61.39
C ARG A 4 25.55 17.33 61.36
N ASN A 5 25.50 16.07 60.95
CA ASN A 5 24.68 14.92 61.35
C ASN A 5 23.39 15.11 62.16
N LEU A 6 22.35 14.41 61.71
CA LEU A 6 21.50 13.57 62.55
C LEU A 6 21.10 12.30 61.78
N LEU A 7 21.46 11.15 62.37
CA LEU A 7 21.06 9.80 61.97
C LEU A 7 19.61 9.54 62.38
N THR A 8 18.87 8.78 61.57
CA THR A 8 17.91 7.79 62.05
C THR A 8 17.88 6.58 61.12
N THR A 9 18.16 5.43 61.72
CA THR A 9 18.15 4.04 61.24
C THR A 9 16.77 3.55 60.80
N ALA A 10 16.72 2.73 59.75
CA ALA A 10 15.72 1.67 59.61
C ALA A 10 16.37 0.44 58.97
N VAL A 11 16.33 -0.66 59.71
CA VAL A 11 16.97 -1.95 59.46
C VAL A 11 16.06 -2.83 58.61
N ALA A 12 16.67 -3.53 57.67
CA ALA A 12 16.07 -4.57 56.84
C ALA A 12 15.69 -5.82 57.66
N LEU A 13 14.53 -6.41 57.38
CA LEU A 13 14.18 -7.76 57.84
C LEU A 13 13.97 -8.65 56.60
N ALA A 14 14.97 -9.48 56.32
CA ALA A 14 14.89 -10.58 55.37
C ALA A 14 14.44 -11.85 56.12
N ALA A 15 13.36 -12.48 55.66
CA ALA A 15 12.96 -13.81 56.09
C ALA A 15 13.00 -14.76 54.87
N ALA A 16 13.94 -15.69 54.91
CA ALA A 16 14.06 -16.79 53.98
C ALA A 16 13.07 -17.91 54.35
N ILE A 17 12.34 -18.44 53.37
CA ILE A 17 11.67 -19.74 53.48
C ILE A 17 12.10 -20.56 52.26
N THR A 18 12.88 -21.61 52.56
CA THR A 18 13.26 -22.69 51.65
C THR A 18 12.10 -23.65 51.44
N PHE A 19 11.82 -24.05 50.19
CA PHE A 19 11.07 -25.27 49.90
C PHE A 19 11.89 -26.22 49.02
N THR A 20 11.91 -27.46 49.50
CA THR A 20 12.66 -28.63 49.07
C THR A 20 12.16 -29.21 47.74
N ALA A 21 13.09 -29.60 46.87
CA ALA A 21 12.81 -30.42 45.69
C ALA A 21 12.68 -31.91 46.06
N VAL A 22 11.70 -32.59 45.46
CA VAL A 22 11.59 -34.06 45.44
C VAL A 22 11.53 -34.51 43.96
N PRO A 23 12.32 -35.53 43.55
CA PRO A 23 12.46 -35.95 42.14
C PRO A 23 11.61 -37.18 41.78
N ALA A 24 11.59 -37.48 40.46
CA ALA A 24 11.22 -38.72 39.75
C ALA A 24 10.12 -38.46 38.67
N ALA A 25 10.12 -39.03 37.48
CA ALA A 25 10.85 -40.18 36.95
C ALA A 25 11.05 -40.06 35.43
N ALA A 26 12.13 -40.66 34.94
CA ALA A 26 12.34 -40.94 33.53
C ALA A 26 11.37 -42.04 33.05
N ALA A 27 10.68 -41.78 31.96
CA ALA A 27 10.00 -42.81 31.17
C ALA A 27 10.61 -42.82 29.76
N THR A 28 11.44 -43.82 29.52
CA THR A 28 11.92 -44.25 28.21
C THR A 28 10.74 -44.76 27.38
N GLY A 29 10.51 -44.18 26.21
CA GLY A 29 9.53 -44.65 25.22
C GLY A 29 10.08 -44.45 23.81
N SER A 30 10.41 -45.56 23.16
CA SER A 30 10.96 -45.68 21.81
C SER A 30 10.09 -45.04 20.73
N ALA A 31 10.74 -44.56 19.67
CA ALA A 31 10.17 -44.04 18.44
C ALA A 31 9.12 -44.96 17.80
N ALA A 32 8.05 -44.36 17.31
CA ALA A 32 7.33 -44.83 16.13
C ALA A 32 7.07 -43.62 15.23
N ALA A 33 7.75 -43.59 14.10
CA ALA A 33 7.51 -42.65 13.02
C ALA A 33 6.08 -42.86 12.50
N ALA A 34 5.17 -41.96 12.87
CA ALA A 34 3.89 -41.85 12.20
C ALA A 34 4.07 -40.99 10.95
N THR A 35 4.38 -41.64 9.84
CA THR A 35 4.17 -41.12 8.48
C THR A 35 2.67 -40.89 8.27
N GLY A 36 2.16 -39.78 8.80
CA GLY A 36 0.83 -39.27 8.48
C GLY A 36 1.00 -38.16 7.46
N SER A 37 0.79 -38.48 6.19
CA SER A 37 0.56 -37.49 5.14
C SER A 37 -0.44 -36.45 5.66
N ALA A 38 0.00 -35.21 5.82
CA ALA A 38 -0.88 -34.09 6.09
C ALA A 38 -1.80 -33.94 4.88
N ALA A 39 -2.97 -34.59 4.95
CA ALA A 39 -4.05 -34.37 4.03
C ALA A 39 -4.34 -32.87 4.08
N ALA A 40 -4.06 -32.21 2.95
CA ALA A 40 -4.37 -30.82 2.73
C ALA A 40 -5.82 -30.59 3.16
N ALA A 41 -6.02 -29.79 4.20
CA ALA A 41 -7.32 -29.23 4.50
C ALA A 41 -7.65 -28.29 3.33
N THR A 42 -8.42 -28.82 2.38
CA THR A 42 -8.91 -28.12 1.20
C THR A 42 -9.68 -26.88 1.65
N ASP A 43 -9.34 -25.73 1.06
CA ASP A 43 -10.20 -24.54 0.96
C ASP A 43 -11.64 -24.97 0.62
N PRO A 44 -12.70 -24.31 1.12
CA PRO A 44 -14.06 -24.69 0.77
C PRO A 44 -14.26 -24.51 -0.73
N ALA A 45 -14.25 -25.63 -1.44
CA ALA A 45 -14.86 -25.74 -2.75
C ALA A 45 -16.38 -25.49 -2.57
N ASP A 46 -16.87 -24.44 -3.22
CA ASP A 46 -18.27 -24.19 -3.57
C ASP A 46 -19.34 -24.08 -2.44
N GLY A 47 -18.97 -23.70 -1.21
CA GLY A 47 -19.94 -23.48 -0.13
C GLY A 47 -19.56 -22.41 0.90
N LYS A 48 -20.55 -21.70 1.45
CA LYS A 48 -20.37 -20.69 2.52
C LYS A 48 -19.91 -21.29 3.86
N ILE A 49 -19.97 -22.61 4.01
CA ILE A 49 -19.58 -23.37 5.20
C ILE A 49 -18.84 -24.64 4.77
N THR A 50 -17.81 -25.05 5.52
CA THR A 50 -17.06 -26.28 5.21
C THR A 50 -17.87 -27.54 5.55
N PRO A 51 -17.73 -28.65 4.80
CA PRO A 51 -18.42 -29.91 5.10
C PRO A 51 -18.18 -30.43 6.53
N ALA A 52 -16.98 -30.25 7.07
CA ALA A 52 -16.64 -30.66 8.43
C ALA A 52 -17.40 -29.88 9.51
N LEU A 53 -17.62 -28.58 9.27
CA LEU A 53 -18.39 -27.72 10.20
C LEU A 53 -19.90 -27.96 10.04
N ALA A 54 -20.37 -28.15 8.80
CA ALA A 54 -21.76 -28.48 8.50
C ALA A 54 -22.19 -29.84 9.08
N ALA A 55 -21.30 -30.83 9.13
CA ALA A 55 -21.57 -32.16 9.68
C ALA A 55 -21.37 -32.28 11.20
N SER A 56 -21.01 -31.18 11.89
CA SER A 56 -20.67 -31.23 13.32
C SER A 56 -21.94 -31.31 14.19
N SER A 57 -22.04 -32.33 15.03
CA SER A 57 -23.09 -32.42 16.07
C SER A 57 -22.70 -31.77 17.39
N ALA A 58 -21.51 -31.16 17.46
CA ALA A 58 -21.03 -30.43 18.62
C ALA A 58 -21.25 -28.93 18.40
N GLU A 59 -21.46 -28.20 19.49
CA GLU A 59 -21.49 -26.74 19.45
C GLU A 59 -20.11 -26.19 19.02
N ASN A 60 -20.11 -25.30 18.04
CA ASN A 60 -18.90 -24.65 17.54
C ASN A 60 -19.03 -23.14 17.68
N ARG A 61 -18.01 -22.49 18.24
CA ARG A 61 -17.86 -21.03 18.14
C ARG A 61 -17.35 -20.66 16.75
N VAL A 62 -18.11 -19.86 16.01
CA VAL A 62 -17.83 -19.54 14.60
C VAL A 62 -18.02 -18.05 14.33
N ILE A 63 -17.29 -17.55 13.35
CA ILE A 63 -17.50 -16.22 12.77
C ILE A 63 -18.43 -16.39 11.57
N VAL A 64 -19.56 -15.67 11.58
CA VAL A 64 -20.51 -15.55 10.47
C VAL A 64 -20.28 -14.19 9.83
N GLU A 65 -19.59 -14.16 8.70
CA GLU A 65 -19.40 -12.94 7.92
C GLU A 65 -20.67 -12.67 7.10
N VAL A 66 -21.12 -11.43 7.11
CA VAL A 66 -22.30 -10.96 6.38
C VAL A 66 -21.90 -9.98 5.28
N LYS A 67 -22.76 -9.81 4.28
CA LYS A 67 -22.47 -9.00 3.08
C LYS A 67 -22.28 -7.51 3.37
N SER A 68 -22.85 -7.00 4.45
CA SER A 68 -22.72 -5.60 4.86
C SER A 68 -23.01 -5.44 6.35
N ALA A 69 -22.46 -4.39 6.96
CA ALA A 69 -22.75 -4.02 8.34
C ALA A 69 -24.26 -3.85 8.59
N GLY A 70 -25.00 -3.28 7.62
CA GLY A 70 -26.46 -3.14 7.70
C GLY A 70 -27.25 -4.45 7.64
N SER A 71 -26.58 -5.59 7.47
CA SER A 71 -27.18 -6.93 7.53
C SER A 71 -26.88 -7.67 8.83
N VAL A 72 -26.08 -7.09 9.73
CA VAL A 72 -25.67 -7.71 11.00
C VAL A 72 -26.91 -7.99 11.85
N ASP A 73 -27.70 -6.96 12.17
CA ASP A 73 -28.90 -7.09 13.01
C ASP A 73 -29.87 -8.13 12.47
N SER A 74 -30.13 -8.12 11.16
CA SER A 74 -31.05 -9.08 10.52
C SER A 74 -30.54 -10.52 10.58
N VAL A 75 -29.22 -10.74 10.54
CA VAL A 75 -28.63 -12.08 10.59
C VAL A 75 -28.49 -12.54 12.04
N ALA A 76 -28.20 -11.62 12.97
CA ALA A 76 -28.22 -11.83 14.41
C ALA A 76 -29.62 -12.24 14.89
N ASP A 77 -30.66 -11.45 14.58
CA ASP A 77 -32.07 -11.72 14.88
C ASP A 77 -32.55 -13.09 14.37
N LYS A 78 -31.92 -13.58 13.30
CA LYS A 78 -32.22 -14.89 12.72
C LYS A 78 -31.45 -16.00 13.43
N ALA A 79 -30.19 -15.75 13.79
CA ALA A 79 -29.38 -16.65 14.59
C ALA A 79 -30.02 -16.88 15.97
N GLU A 80 -30.50 -15.85 16.66
CA GLU A 80 -31.18 -15.97 17.96
C GLU A 80 -32.49 -16.78 17.93
N LYS A 81 -33.10 -16.96 16.76
CA LYS A 81 -34.33 -17.75 16.57
C LYS A 81 -34.05 -19.22 16.27
N LEU A 82 -32.78 -19.59 16.09
CA LEU A 82 -32.39 -20.97 15.86
C LEU A 82 -32.22 -21.71 17.20
N PRO A 83 -32.63 -22.99 17.27
CA PRO A 83 -32.77 -23.70 18.53
C PRO A 83 -31.45 -23.93 19.29
N ASP A 84 -30.34 -24.12 18.58
CA ASP A 84 -29.04 -24.45 19.15
C ASP A 84 -28.01 -23.37 18.75
N THR A 85 -28.41 -22.09 18.78
CA THR A 85 -27.57 -20.95 18.39
C THR A 85 -27.61 -19.83 19.43
N ASP A 86 -26.45 -19.41 19.92
CA ASP A 86 -26.30 -18.18 20.70
C ASP A 86 -25.45 -17.17 19.93
N VAL A 87 -25.87 -15.90 19.90
CA VAL A 87 -25.04 -14.82 19.39
C VAL A 87 -24.14 -14.31 20.52
N VAL A 88 -22.83 -14.54 20.36
CA VAL A 88 -21.82 -14.31 21.40
C VAL A 88 -21.11 -12.97 21.22
N GLN A 89 -21.12 -12.43 20.00
CA GLN A 89 -20.55 -11.11 19.73
C GLN A 89 -21.21 -10.46 18.52
N GLU A 90 -21.64 -9.23 18.74
CA GLU A 90 -22.13 -8.32 17.70
C GLU A 90 -21.28 -7.04 17.77
N PRO A 91 -20.25 -6.94 16.92
CA PRO A 91 -19.44 -5.73 16.86
C PRO A 91 -20.33 -4.56 16.42
N SER A 92 -20.32 -3.49 17.20
CA SER A 92 -21.03 -2.24 16.86
C SER A 92 -20.59 -1.63 15.53
N ARG A 93 -19.42 -2.03 15.02
CA ARG A 93 -18.90 -1.72 13.68
C ARG A 93 -18.22 -2.95 13.10
N GLY A 94 -18.90 -3.68 12.22
CA GLY A 94 -18.36 -4.85 11.53
C GLY A 94 -19.37 -5.47 10.57
N SER A 95 -18.91 -6.30 9.65
CA SER A 95 -19.78 -7.12 8.77
C SER A 95 -19.72 -8.59 9.20
N PHE A 96 -19.80 -8.85 10.51
CA PHE A 96 -19.81 -10.20 11.05
C PHE A 96 -20.52 -10.26 12.39
N ILE A 97 -20.98 -11.45 12.76
CA ILE A 97 -21.34 -11.83 14.13
C ILE A 97 -20.52 -13.04 14.53
N VAL A 98 -20.37 -13.25 15.84
CA VAL A 98 -19.83 -14.51 16.38
C VAL A 98 -20.98 -15.26 17.01
N VAL A 99 -21.17 -16.52 16.59
CA VAL A 99 -22.21 -17.38 17.16
C VAL A 99 -21.60 -18.68 17.68
N THR A 100 -22.22 -19.27 18.70
CA THR A 100 -22.03 -20.69 19.01
C THR A 100 -23.21 -21.45 18.44
N ALA A 101 -22.94 -22.43 17.57
CA ALA A 101 -23.99 -23.26 16.99
C ALA A 101 -23.50 -24.63 16.51
N ASP A 102 -24.43 -25.57 16.36
CA ASP A 102 -24.18 -26.88 15.75
C ASP A 102 -24.17 -26.81 14.21
N GLY A 103 -23.75 -27.88 13.55
CA GLY A 103 -23.67 -27.95 12.10
C GLY A 103 -25.02 -27.80 11.37
N ASN A 104 -26.15 -28.11 12.02
CA ASN A 104 -27.48 -28.01 11.42
C ASN A 104 -27.94 -26.54 11.35
N ASP A 105 -27.75 -25.80 12.43
CA ASP A 105 -28.14 -24.40 12.50
C ASP A 105 -27.18 -23.51 11.70
N LEU A 106 -25.90 -23.86 11.67
CA LEU A 106 -24.94 -23.20 10.79
C LEU A 106 -25.26 -23.38 9.30
N GLN A 107 -25.85 -24.52 8.90
CA GLN A 107 -26.34 -24.69 7.52
C GLN A 107 -27.55 -23.78 7.22
N LYS A 108 -28.44 -23.55 8.19
CA LYS A 108 -29.58 -22.63 8.05
C LYS A 108 -29.13 -21.17 7.97
N LEU A 109 -28.08 -20.80 8.72
CA LEU A 109 -27.43 -19.50 8.61
C LEU A 109 -26.71 -19.35 7.26
N ALA A 110 -25.99 -20.37 6.79
CA ALA A 110 -25.33 -20.33 5.48
C ALA A 110 -26.34 -20.12 4.32
N ALA A 111 -27.56 -20.66 4.44
CA ALA A 111 -28.62 -20.46 3.46
C ALA A 111 -29.12 -19.00 3.39
N ASP A 112 -28.84 -18.16 4.39
CA ASP A 112 -29.22 -16.76 4.38
C ASP A 112 -28.51 -15.99 3.25
N PRO A 113 -29.24 -15.26 2.39
CA PRO A 113 -28.63 -14.52 1.29
C PRO A 113 -27.67 -13.42 1.77
N ASN A 114 -27.78 -12.94 3.01
CA ASN A 114 -26.90 -11.94 3.59
C ASN A 114 -25.65 -12.54 4.25
N VAL A 115 -25.59 -13.85 4.47
CA VAL A 115 -24.40 -14.53 4.96
C VAL A 115 -23.43 -14.78 3.81
N LEU A 116 -22.19 -14.36 4.00
CA LEU A 116 -21.08 -14.44 3.05
C LEU A 116 -20.19 -15.65 3.32
N SER A 117 -19.84 -15.89 4.60
CA SER A 117 -19.07 -17.08 4.99
C SER A 117 -19.34 -17.46 6.46
N ILE A 118 -19.11 -18.73 6.78
CA ILE A 118 -19.13 -19.26 8.15
C ILE A 118 -17.85 -20.06 8.36
N ARG A 119 -17.06 -19.65 9.36
CA ARG A 119 -15.78 -20.30 9.69
C ARG A 119 -15.62 -20.49 11.19
N LYS A 120 -15.06 -21.63 11.59
CA LYS A 120 -14.71 -21.90 13.00
C LYS A 120 -13.76 -20.82 13.52
N GLU A 121 -14.13 -20.25 14.66
CA GLU A 121 -13.31 -19.26 15.33
C GLU A 121 -12.15 -19.96 16.04
N LYS A 122 -10.96 -19.39 15.90
CA LYS A 122 -9.75 -19.95 16.50
C LYS A 122 -9.43 -19.18 17.77
N ALA A 123 -9.36 -19.87 18.89
CA ALA A 123 -8.72 -19.35 20.09
C ALA A 123 -7.21 -19.26 19.82
N VAL A 124 -6.67 -18.05 19.83
CA VAL A 124 -5.24 -17.77 19.69
C VAL A 124 -4.80 -17.03 20.96
N PRO A 125 -3.75 -17.50 21.65
CA PRO A 125 -3.26 -16.83 22.85
C PRO A 125 -2.78 -15.40 22.52
N PRO A 126 -2.72 -14.49 23.51
CA PRO A 126 -2.15 -13.17 23.29
C PRO A 126 -0.73 -13.27 22.76
N SER A 127 -0.39 -12.41 21.80
CA SER A 127 0.83 -11.59 21.88
C SER A 127 1.28 -11.09 20.51
N LEU A 128 1.71 -9.82 20.50
CA LEU A 128 2.68 -9.28 19.54
C LEU A 128 3.93 -10.17 19.42
N LEU A 129 4.33 -10.81 20.53
CA LEU A 129 5.38 -11.82 20.58
C LEU A 129 5.13 -12.97 19.58
N GLY A 130 3.88 -13.41 19.40
CA GLY A 130 3.51 -14.43 18.43
C GLY A 130 3.72 -13.96 16.98
N SER A 131 3.27 -12.76 16.63
CA SER A 131 3.36 -12.26 15.26
C SER A 131 4.77 -11.86 14.85
N VAL A 132 5.53 -11.22 15.75
CA VAL A 132 6.96 -10.90 15.53
C VAL A 132 7.79 -12.18 15.43
N ARG A 133 7.49 -13.22 16.22
CA ARG A 133 8.12 -14.55 16.07
C ARG A 133 7.76 -15.24 14.76
N THR A 134 6.50 -15.17 14.31
CA THR A 134 6.06 -15.77 13.04
C THR A 134 6.87 -15.26 11.85
N ILE A 135 7.28 -13.99 11.87
CA ILE A 135 8.13 -13.40 10.84
C ILE A 135 9.63 -13.51 11.15
N GLY A 136 10.04 -14.22 12.21
CA GLY A 136 11.44 -14.39 12.60
C GLY A 136 12.11 -13.15 13.18
N GLY A 137 11.35 -12.17 13.66
CA GLY A 137 11.88 -10.94 14.25
C GLY A 137 12.64 -11.17 15.55
N ASP A 138 12.17 -12.09 16.39
CA ASP A 138 12.84 -12.50 17.64
C ASP A 138 14.27 -13.02 17.39
N ARG A 139 14.47 -13.77 16.31
CA ARG A 139 15.78 -14.30 15.92
C ARG A 139 16.73 -13.18 15.52
N ILE A 140 16.23 -12.14 14.86
CA ILE A 140 17.04 -10.97 14.50
C ILE A 140 17.32 -10.10 15.73
N HIS A 141 16.33 -9.89 16.60
CA HIS A 141 16.56 -9.15 17.85
C HIS A 141 17.65 -9.81 18.68
N ALA A 142 17.71 -11.15 18.70
CA ALA A 142 18.76 -11.90 19.38
C ALA A 142 20.18 -11.69 18.81
N THR A 143 20.32 -11.18 17.58
CA THR A 143 21.64 -10.78 17.01
C THR A 143 22.03 -9.34 17.33
N GLY A 144 21.18 -8.60 18.05
CA GLY A 144 21.38 -7.18 18.39
C GLY A 144 20.89 -6.20 17.32
N VAL A 145 20.27 -6.70 16.25
CA VAL A 145 19.68 -5.85 15.22
C VAL A 145 18.24 -5.52 15.63
N THR A 146 17.98 -4.25 15.94
CA THR A 146 16.71 -3.80 16.55
C THR A 146 16.13 -2.55 15.88
N GLY A 147 16.71 -2.09 14.76
CA GLY A 147 16.22 -0.93 14.01
C GLY A 147 16.86 0.41 14.42
N ALA A 148 17.88 0.39 15.29
CA ALA A 148 18.57 1.58 15.74
C ALA A 148 19.13 2.43 14.58
N GLY A 149 18.99 3.75 14.69
CA GLY A 149 19.48 4.71 13.68
C GLY A 149 18.64 4.80 12.41
N GLN A 150 17.49 4.12 12.35
CA GLN A 150 16.46 4.27 11.32
C GLN A 150 15.16 4.73 11.96
N SER A 151 14.24 5.29 11.15
CA SER A 151 12.89 5.66 11.59
C SER A 151 11.81 5.07 10.69
N VAL A 152 10.63 4.86 11.26
CA VAL A 152 9.39 4.53 10.54
C VAL A 152 8.43 5.71 10.65
N ALA A 153 7.90 6.19 9.53
CA ALA A 153 6.80 7.15 9.54
C ALA A 153 5.46 6.42 9.62
N ILE A 154 4.59 6.81 10.55
CA ILE A 154 3.26 6.24 10.75
C ILE A 154 2.24 7.31 10.39
N LEU A 155 1.58 7.16 9.25
CA LEU A 155 0.51 8.06 8.80
C LEU A 155 -0.82 7.43 9.15
N ASP A 156 -1.36 7.83 10.29
CA ASP A 156 -2.53 7.18 10.88
C ASP A 156 -3.36 8.18 11.71
N THR A 157 -4.08 7.70 12.71
CA THR A 157 -4.97 8.46 13.60
C THR A 157 -4.24 9.15 14.77
N GLY A 158 -2.92 9.28 14.69
CA GLY A 158 -2.09 9.79 15.78
C GLY A 158 -1.49 8.67 16.63
N ILE A 159 -0.88 9.04 17.74
CA ILE A 159 -0.21 8.14 18.69
C ILE A 159 -0.42 8.65 20.11
N ASP A 160 -0.64 7.73 21.03
CA ASP A 160 -0.48 7.96 22.46
C ASP A 160 1.02 8.22 22.70
N ARG A 161 1.33 9.46 23.11
CA ARG A 161 2.70 9.99 23.06
C ARG A 161 3.55 9.57 24.24
N ASP A 162 2.91 9.35 25.38
CA ASP A 162 3.52 9.02 26.65
C ASP A 162 3.36 7.56 27.01
N HIS A 163 2.66 6.77 26.17
CA HIS A 163 2.70 5.32 26.26
C HIS A 163 4.13 4.81 26.49
N PRO A 164 4.38 4.03 27.56
CA PRO A 164 5.68 3.45 27.84
C PRO A 164 6.30 2.67 26.68
N PHE A 165 5.47 2.18 25.75
CA PHE A 165 5.87 1.44 24.56
C PHE A 165 6.54 2.31 23.48
N PHE A 166 6.40 3.64 23.57
CA PHE A 166 7.03 4.61 22.67
C PHE A 166 8.01 5.54 23.37
N ALA A 167 8.19 5.40 24.69
CA ALA A 167 8.99 6.32 25.49
C ALA A 167 10.40 6.54 24.91
N GLY A 168 10.65 7.78 24.46
CA GLY A 168 11.90 8.22 23.85
C GLY A 168 12.10 7.85 22.38
N ARG A 169 11.05 7.38 21.69
CA ARG A 169 11.12 6.93 20.28
C ARG A 169 10.41 7.83 19.30
N ILE A 170 9.49 8.69 19.74
CA ILE A 170 8.86 9.69 18.86
C ILE A 170 9.89 10.77 18.52
N VAL A 171 10.31 10.86 17.26
CA VAL A 171 11.36 11.77 16.79
C VAL A 171 10.83 12.98 16.03
N ALA A 172 9.63 12.89 15.45
CA ALA A 172 8.95 13.99 14.80
C ALA A 172 7.45 13.75 14.77
N GLU A 173 6.68 14.85 14.72
CA GLU A 173 5.23 14.82 14.77
C GLU A 173 4.60 15.85 13.85
N ALA A 174 3.48 15.47 13.22
CA ALA A 174 2.64 16.37 12.46
C ALA A 174 1.18 15.90 12.46
N CYS A 175 0.28 16.79 12.11
CA CYS A 175 -1.12 16.51 11.84
C CYS A 175 -1.58 17.28 10.61
N PHE A 176 -2.27 16.56 9.73
CA PHE A 176 -2.93 17.05 8.53
C PHE A 176 -4.36 16.51 8.57
N SER A 177 -5.29 17.28 9.14
CA SER A 177 -6.65 16.84 9.40
C SER A 177 -7.63 17.91 8.95
N PRO A 178 -8.20 17.82 7.74
CA PRO A 178 -9.08 18.86 7.21
C PRO A 178 -10.32 19.08 8.08
N GLN A 179 -10.97 20.23 7.87
CA GLN A 179 -12.24 20.53 8.52
C GLN A 179 -13.20 21.19 7.55
N SER A 180 -14.48 20.86 7.66
CA SER A 180 -15.56 21.45 6.89
C SER A 180 -16.88 21.30 7.63
N ALA A 181 -17.38 22.41 8.18
CA ALA A 181 -18.67 22.43 8.85
C ALA A 181 -19.80 21.99 7.89
N ALA A 182 -19.74 22.39 6.61
CA ALA A 182 -20.72 22.02 5.60
C ALA A 182 -20.77 20.52 5.30
N LEU A 183 -19.66 19.81 5.50
CA LEU A 183 -19.56 18.37 5.26
C LEU A 183 -19.62 17.56 6.56
N GLY A 184 -19.75 18.20 7.72
CA GLY A 184 -19.69 17.55 9.03
C GLY A 184 -18.30 17.02 9.40
N VAL A 185 -17.24 17.57 8.80
CA VAL A 185 -15.85 17.14 9.02
C VAL A 185 -15.18 18.05 10.05
N GLN A 186 -14.59 17.45 11.08
CA GLN A 186 -13.88 18.14 12.15
C GLN A 186 -12.43 17.68 12.20
N SER A 187 -11.52 18.65 12.35
CA SER A 187 -10.11 18.35 12.51
C SER A 187 -9.84 17.65 13.84
N LEU A 188 -8.98 16.64 13.77
CA LEU A 188 -8.39 15.92 14.90
C LEU A 188 -7.02 16.49 15.32
N CYS A 189 -6.53 17.55 14.67
CA CYS A 189 -5.30 18.18 15.17
C CYS A 189 -5.53 18.78 16.56
N PRO A 190 -4.60 18.58 17.51
CA PRO A 190 -4.76 19.05 18.90
C PRO A 190 -5.05 20.56 19.04
N ASN A 191 -4.46 21.40 18.18
CA ASN A 191 -4.70 22.84 18.14
C ASN A 191 -6.05 23.24 17.49
N GLY A 192 -6.82 22.28 16.98
CA GLY A 192 -8.08 22.47 16.28
C GLY A 192 -7.98 23.12 14.89
N GLN A 193 -6.78 23.25 14.33
CA GLN A 193 -6.54 23.74 12.97
C GLN A 193 -6.39 22.57 12.00
N GLN A 194 -6.45 22.85 10.70
CA GLN A 194 -6.31 21.78 9.69
C GLN A 194 -4.90 21.17 9.63
N VAL A 195 -3.90 21.92 10.08
CA VAL A 195 -2.50 21.50 10.08
C VAL A 195 -1.86 21.91 11.41
N GLN A 196 -1.06 21.01 11.97
CA GLN A 196 -0.18 21.26 13.11
C GLN A 196 1.13 20.51 12.89
N ILE A 197 2.28 21.15 13.11
CA ILE A 197 3.59 20.52 12.95
C ILE A 197 4.41 20.77 14.22
N GLY A 198 5.14 19.76 14.67
CA GLY A 198 5.97 19.81 15.87
C GLY A 198 5.40 18.96 17.00
N ALA A 199 6.07 19.00 18.15
CA ALA A 199 5.72 18.15 19.29
C ALA A 199 4.25 18.32 19.71
N GLY A 200 3.56 17.21 19.93
CA GLY A 200 2.15 17.21 20.33
C GLY A 200 1.19 17.41 19.18
N SER A 201 1.64 17.31 17.93
CA SER A 201 0.73 17.43 16.77
C SER A 201 -0.01 16.13 16.50
N ALA A 202 0.56 14.98 16.82
CA ALA A 202 -0.03 13.67 16.52
C ALA A 202 -0.66 13.01 17.76
N ASP A 203 -0.94 13.78 18.82
CA ASP A 203 -1.46 13.26 20.09
C ASP A 203 -2.87 12.65 19.93
N ALA A 204 -3.01 11.36 20.25
CA ALA A 204 -4.24 10.59 20.15
C ALA A 204 -5.15 10.68 21.40
N GLU A 205 -4.72 11.36 22.46
CA GLU A 205 -5.45 11.43 23.74
C GLU A 205 -6.21 12.74 23.94
N THR A 206 -6.31 13.53 22.88
CA THR A 206 -7.05 14.79 22.95
C THR A 206 -8.56 14.58 23.03
N ALA A 207 -9.28 15.53 23.62
CA ALA A 207 -10.74 15.52 23.65
C ALA A 207 -11.40 15.44 22.25
N ARG A 208 -10.67 15.79 21.18
CA ARG A 208 -11.16 15.67 19.78
C ARG A 208 -11.22 14.24 19.30
N CYS A 209 -10.35 13.38 19.85
CA CYS A 209 -10.31 11.95 19.58
C CYS A 209 -11.38 11.17 20.35
N LEU A 210 -12.08 11.79 21.30
CA LEU A 210 -13.07 11.10 22.13
C LEU A 210 -14.51 11.25 21.59
N ASP A 211 -15.25 10.14 21.64
CA ASP A 211 -16.70 10.10 21.49
C ASP A 211 -17.32 9.38 22.69
N GLY A 212 -17.74 10.17 23.69
CA GLY A 212 -18.07 9.64 25.00
C GLY A 212 -16.84 9.00 25.63
N ALA A 213 -16.93 7.70 25.95
CA ALA A 213 -15.83 6.91 26.49
C ALA A 213 -14.98 6.21 25.41
N VAL A 214 -15.32 6.35 24.13
CA VAL A 214 -14.62 5.68 23.02
C VAL A 214 -13.54 6.59 22.46
N ASN A 215 -12.30 6.10 22.40
CA ASN A 215 -11.22 6.79 21.68
C ASN A 215 -11.26 6.37 20.19
N LEU A 216 -11.51 7.34 19.30
CA LEU A 216 -11.56 7.17 17.85
C LEU A 216 -10.17 7.17 17.19
N CYS A 217 -9.11 7.51 17.94
CA CYS A 217 -7.74 7.68 17.48
C CYS A 217 -6.79 6.57 17.97
N ASP A 218 -7.33 5.44 18.38
CA ASP A 218 -6.58 4.32 18.96
C ASP A 218 -5.76 3.52 17.94
N HIS A 219 -6.22 3.50 16.69
CA HIS A 219 -5.65 2.70 15.61
C HIS A 219 -4.17 3.02 15.34
N GLY A 220 -3.78 4.30 15.40
CA GLY A 220 -2.41 4.71 15.09
C GLY A 220 -1.40 4.31 16.16
N SER A 221 -1.79 4.35 17.45
CA SER A 221 -1.03 3.74 18.54
C SER A 221 -0.82 2.25 18.32
N HIS A 222 -1.86 1.54 17.85
CA HIS A 222 -1.76 0.10 17.59
C HIS A 222 -0.76 -0.21 16.49
N VAL A 223 -0.88 0.51 15.37
CA VAL A 223 0.02 0.40 14.21
C VAL A 223 1.46 0.75 14.57
N ALA A 224 1.69 1.85 15.29
CA ALA A 224 3.03 2.26 15.73
C ALA A 224 3.69 1.23 16.65
N GLY A 225 2.92 0.63 17.56
CA GLY A 225 3.40 -0.41 18.47
C GLY A 225 3.89 -1.66 17.73
N ILE A 226 3.20 -2.07 16.67
CA ILE A 226 3.63 -3.19 15.84
C ILE A 226 4.94 -2.88 15.13
N ALA A 227 5.07 -1.68 14.56
CA ALA A 227 6.25 -1.30 13.79
C ALA A 227 7.49 -1.13 14.67
N ALA A 228 7.38 -0.41 15.79
CA ALA A 228 8.54 0.09 16.54
C ALA A 228 8.32 0.20 18.06
N GLY A 229 7.35 -0.53 18.64
CA GLY A 229 7.17 -0.57 20.09
C GLY A 229 8.41 -1.12 20.81
N LYS A 230 8.99 -0.34 21.72
CA LYS A 230 10.31 -0.62 22.33
C LYS A 230 10.34 -1.77 23.35
N GLY A 231 9.17 -2.22 23.80
CA GLY A 231 9.00 -3.10 24.97
C GLY A 231 9.06 -2.33 26.29
N ALA A 232 8.18 -2.66 27.24
CA ALA A 232 8.09 -1.94 28.52
C ALA A 232 8.27 -2.89 29.72
N GLY A 233 9.43 -2.83 30.38
CA GLY A 233 9.65 -3.53 31.65
C GLY A 233 9.53 -5.05 31.56
N SER A 234 8.67 -5.66 32.39
CA SER A 234 8.39 -7.11 32.38
C SER A 234 7.45 -7.56 31.25
N ASP A 235 6.98 -6.63 30.42
CA ASP A 235 6.14 -6.93 29.26
C ASP A 235 6.98 -7.53 28.12
N SER A 236 6.53 -8.67 27.61
CA SER A 236 7.20 -9.39 26.52
C SER A 236 6.78 -8.91 25.13
N ARG A 237 5.83 -7.97 25.03
CA ARG A 237 5.43 -7.32 23.78
C ARG A 237 6.56 -6.42 23.29
N VAL A 238 6.92 -6.56 22.02
CA VAL A 238 7.96 -5.78 21.33
C VAL A 238 7.57 -5.65 19.87
N GLY A 239 7.75 -4.48 19.27
CA GLY A 239 7.52 -4.24 17.86
C GLY A 239 8.61 -4.87 16.98
N VAL A 240 8.46 -4.76 15.66
CA VAL A 240 9.42 -5.33 14.70
C VAL A 240 10.79 -4.63 14.77
N ALA A 241 10.81 -3.31 14.91
CA ALA A 241 12.02 -2.50 15.01
C ALA A 241 12.04 -1.66 16.31
N PRO A 242 12.23 -2.29 17.48
CA PRO A 242 12.00 -1.64 18.79
C PRO A 242 12.92 -0.46 19.12
N ASP A 243 14.06 -0.33 18.44
CA ASP A 243 14.97 0.80 18.60
C ASP A 243 14.88 1.85 17.48
N ALA A 244 13.96 1.67 16.52
CA ALA A 244 13.72 2.66 15.48
C ALA A 244 13.02 3.91 16.04
N GLY A 245 13.29 5.06 15.43
CA GLY A 245 12.52 6.27 15.65
C GLY A 245 11.12 6.17 15.02
N ILE A 246 10.16 6.90 15.58
CA ILE A 246 8.78 7.00 15.10
C ILE A 246 8.54 8.44 14.64
N VAL A 247 8.20 8.61 13.37
CA VAL A 247 7.65 9.88 12.84
C VAL A 247 6.13 9.74 12.83
N ALA A 248 5.45 10.28 13.83
CA ALA A 248 4.00 10.13 13.99
C ALA A 248 3.25 11.23 13.23
N ILE A 249 2.36 10.84 12.32
CA ILE A 249 1.61 11.80 11.49
C ILE A 249 0.12 11.45 11.54
N GLN A 250 -0.69 12.34 12.14
CA GLN A 250 -2.15 12.25 12.14
C GLN A 250 -2.70 12.72 10.78
N VAL A 251 -3.42 11.86 10.05
CA VAL A 251 -3.99 12.17 8.72
C VAL A 251 -5.52 12.02 8.62
N PHE A 252 -6.16 11.55 9.69
CA PHE A 252 -7.60 11.33 9.79
C PHE A 252 -8.33 12.55 10.34
N SER A 253 -9.63 12.66 10.01
CA SER A 253 -10.56 13.65 10.53
C SER A 253 -11.79 12.95 11.10
N ARG A 254 -12.42 13.54 12.11
CA ARG A 254 -13.72 13.07 12.62
C ARG A 254 -14.81 13.52 11.65
N VAL A 255 -15.63 12.58 11.20
CA VAL A 255 -16.74 12.84 10.29
C VAL A 255 -18.04 12.52 10.99
N ASN A 256 -18.87 13.54 11.18
CA ASN A 256 -20.20 13.46 11.78
C ASN A 256 -21.26 13.56 10.68
N ASN A 257 -21.09 12.80 9.60
CA ASN A 257 -21.97 12.84 8.44
C ASN A 257 -22.21 11.41 7.93
N GLU A 258 -23.46 10.96 8.01
CA GLU A 258 -23.87 9.61 7.64
C GLU A 258 -23.68 9.31 6.15
N SER A 259 -23.66 10.33 5.28
CA SER A 259 -23.35 10.11 3.85
C SER A 259 -21.93 9.62 3.62
N TYR A 260 -21.01 9.92 4.56
CA TYR A 260 -19.63 9.45 4.53
C TYR A 260 -19.44 8.19 5.39
N CYS A 261 -20.05 8.13 6.56
CA CYS A 261 -19.86 7.02 7.50
C CYS A 261 -20.78 5.81 7.26
N GLY A 262 -21.87 6.01 6.51
CA GLY A 262 -23.02 5.10 6.50
C GLY A 262 -24.03 5.44 7.60
N ALA A 263 -25.30 5.08 7.38
CA ALA A 263 -26.38 5.33 8.33
C ALA A 263 -26.08 4.69 9.70
N GLY A 264 -26.26 5.43 10.79
CA GLY A 264 -26.00 4.95 12.15
C GLY A 264 -24.52 4.83 12.55
N ASN A 265 -23.58 5.10 11.64
CA ASN A 265 -22.15 4.91 11.89
C ASN A 265 -21.39 6.21 12.23
N THR A 266 -22.11 7.29 12.55
CA THR A 266 -21.49 8.56 12.95
C THR A 266 -21.26 8.61 14.46
N PRO A 267 -20.14 9.20 14.94
CA PRO A 267 -18.99 9.66 14.15
C PRO A 267 -18.14 8.50 13.63
N CYS A 268 -17.54 8.67 12.45
CA CYS A 268 -16.44 7.83 11.96
C CYS A 268 -15.17 8.66 11.79
N VAL A 269 -14.03 8.00 11.59
CA VAL A 269 -12.76 8.66 11.24
C VAL A 269 -12.38 8.31 9.80
N LEU A 270 -12.08 9.32 8.99
CA LEU A 270 -11.69 9.14 7.60
C LEU A 270 -10.45 9.98 7.28
N ALA A 271 -9.55 9.44 6.48
CA ALA A 271 -8.44 10.17 5.90
C ALA A 271 -8.84 10.67 4.50
N PHE A 272 -8.59 11.95 4.24
CA PHE A 272 -8.87 12.56 2.93
C PHE A 272 -7.60 12.59 2.08
N ASP A 273 -7.74 12.38 0.77
CA ASP A 273 -6.61 12.24 -0.16
C ASP A 273 -5.66 13.46 -0.14
N GLY A 274 -6.21 14.65 0.08
CA GLY A 274 -5.45 15.88 0.30
C GLY A 274 -4.49 15.79 1.48
N ALA A 275 -5.00 15.36 2.64
CA ALA A 275 -4.21 15.18 3.86
C ALA A 275 -3.15 14.08 3.69
N ILE A 276 -3.50 12.95 3.07
CA ILE A 276 -2.57 11.85 2.81
C ILE A 276 -1.42 12.33 1.92
N ARG A 277 -1.72 13.05 0.83
CA ARG A 277 -0.69 13.58 -0.07
C ARG A 277 0.21 14.61 0.60
N GLU A 278 -0.35 15.52 1.39
CA GLU A 278 0.40 16.53 2.12
C GLU A 278 1.33 15.90 3.17
N ALA A 279 0.81 14.94 3.93
CA ALA A 279 1.57 14.15 4.90
C ALA A 279 2.74 13.39 4.25
N LEU A 280 2.54 12.73 3.11
CA LEU A 280 3.62 12.06 2.36
C LEU A 280 4.67 13.07 1.87
N GLY A 281 4.24 14.27 1.47
CA GLY A 281 5.14 15.37 1.13
C GLY A 281 5.99 15.80 2.33
N HIS A 282 5.38 15.87 3.51
CA HIS A 282 6.07 16.16 4.77
C HIS A 282 7.08 15.07 5.15
N VAL A 283 6.71 13.78 5.04
CA VAL A 283 7.66 12.66 5.22
C VAL A 283 8.84 12.80 4.26
N SER A 284 8.58 13.13 3.01
CA SER A 284 9.64 13.30 2.01
C SER A 284 10.62 14.41 2.42
N ALA A 285 10.13 15.50 3.02
CA ALA A 285 10.98 16.57 3.54
C ALA A 285 11.84 16.13 4.75
N LEU A 286 11.32 15.25 5.60
CA LEU A 286 12.01 14.74 6.79
C LEU A 286 12.92 13.52 6.53
N ALA A 287 12.76 12.84 5.39
CA ALA A 287 13.37 11.54 5.12
C ALA A 287 14.88 11.47 5.44
N GLY A 288 15.65 12.46 5.00
CA GLY A 288 17.09 12.50 5.20
C GLY A 288 17.51 12.87 6.63
N SER A 289 16.82 13.83 7.26
CA SER A 289 17.17 14.29 8.61
C SER A 289 16.79 13.30 9.70
N HIS A 290 15.78 12.45 9.45
CA HIS A 290 15.28 11.47 10.42
C HIS A 290 15.60 10.02 10.03
N GLN A 291 16.38 9.79 8.96
CA GLN A 291 16.74 8.45 8.48
C GLN A 291 15.51 7.55 8.29
N ILE A 292 14.48 8.08 7.62
CA ILE A 292 13.21 7.37 7.45
C ILE A 292 13.41 6.21 6.48
N ALA A 293 13.24 4.98 6.95
CA ALA A 293 13.35 3.77 6.13
C ALA A 293 12.05 3.44 5.39
N SER A 294 10.92 3.71 6.03
CA SER A 294 9.59 3.41 5.51
C SER A 294 8.52 4.41 5.99
N ALA A 295 7.45 4.53 5.20
CA ALA A 295 6.23 5.24 5.56
C ALA A 295 5.05 4.25 5.51
N ASN A 296 4.44 3.99 6.65
CA ASN A 296 3.30 3.09 6.79
C ASN A 296 1.97 3.84 6.63
N LEU A 297 1.09 3.32 5.79
CA LEU A 297 -0.29 3.77 5.61
C LEU A 297 -1.22 2.58 5.84
N SER A 298 -1.77 2.48 7.03
CA SER A 298 -2.75 1.46 7.41
C SER A 298 -4.18 1.94 7.12
N LEU A 299 -4.39 2.40 5.89
CA LEU A 299 -5.61 3.03 5.41
C LEU A 299 -5.82 2.71 3.93
N GLY A 300 -7.07 2.86 3.48
CA GLY A 300 -7.38 2.78 2.06
C GLY A 300 -8.86 2.63 1.78
N GLY A 301 -9.22 2.65 0.50
CA GLY A 301 -10.58 2.40 0.03
C GLY A 301 -10.65 2.13 -1.47
N GLY A 302 -11.84 1.79 -1.95
CA GLY A 302 -12.08 1.47 -3.35
C GLY A 302 -11.57 0.08 -3.75
N GLN A 303 -11.75 -0.26 -5.02
CA GLN A 303 -11.48 -1.59 -5.58
C GLN A 303 -10.72 -1.46 -6.90
N TYR A 304 -9.44 -1.84 -6.91
CA TYR A 304 -8.57 -1.76 -8.09
C TYR A 304 -8.01 -3.13 -8.42
N SER A 305 -8.36 -3.68 -9.58
CA SER A 305 -7.91 -5.00 -10.06
C SER A 305 -6.55 -5.00 -10.78
N GLY A 306 -5.93 -3.83 -10.89
CA GLY A 306 -4.58 -3.66 -11.42
C GLY A 306 -3.92 -2.40 -10.87
N ALA A 307 -2.70 -2.11 -11.34
CA ALA A 307 -2.02 -0.88 -10.97
C ALA A 307 -2.88 0.35 -11.33
N CYS A 308 -3.10 1.24 -10.37
CA CYS A 308 -3.96 2.41 -10.56
C CYS A 308 -3.21 3.65 -11.08
N ASP A 309 -1.94 3.52 -11.48
CA ASP A 309 -1.09 4.61 -11.97
C ASP A 309 -1.71 5.48 -13.07
N ALA A 310 -2.54 4.88 -13.93
CA ALA A 310 -3.24 5.56 -15.02
C ALA A 310 -4.63 6.09 -14.62
N HIS A 311 -5.14 5.69 -13.44
CA HIS A 311 -6.37 6.19 -12.85
C HIS A 311 -6.14 7.57 -12.23
N ALA A 312 -7.19 8.39 -12.10
CA ALA A 312 -7.06 9.75 -11.55
C ALA A 312 -6.46 9.74 -10.12
N ASP A 313 -6.96 8.85 -9.26
CA ASP A 313 -6.50 8.72 -7.86
C ASP A 313 -5.03 8.28 -7.78
N GLY A 314 -4.60 7.38 -8.67
CA GLY A 314 -3.20 6.97 -8.77
C GLY A 314 -2.31 8.07 -9.32
N GLN A 315 -2.74 8.77 -10.38
CA GLN A 315 -2.01 9.93 -10.93
C GLN A 315 -1.83 11.05 -9.89
N TYR A 316 -2.78 11.19 -8.97
CA TYR A 316 -2.76 12.19 -7.93
C TYR A 316 -1.71 11.89 -6.84
N ILE A 317 -1.63 10.63 -6.38
CA ILE A 317 -0.78 10.24 -5.24
C ILE A 317 0.59 9.67 -5.64
N LYS A 318 0.68 9.01 -6.80
CA LYS A 318 1.91 8.33 -7.25
C LYS A 318 3.15 9.23 -7.28
N PRO A 319 3.09 10.50 -7.73
CA PRO A 319 4.29 11.34 -7.77
C PRO A 319 4.99 11.52 -6.42
N VAL A 320 4.24 11.60 -5.32
CA VAL A 320 4.84 11.73 -3.97
C VAL A 320 5.37 10.38 -3.44
N ILE A 321 4.71 9.28 -3.79
CA ILE A 321 5.18 7.91 -3.50
C ILE A 321 6.49 7.62 -4.25
N ASP A 322 6.57 7.95 -5.54
CA ASP A 322 7.78 7.82 -6.36
C ASP A 322 8.92 8.70 -5.81
N GLN A 323 8.59 9.90 -5.32
CA GLN A 323 9.57 10.79 -4.68
C GLN A 323 10.13 10.18 -3.39
N LEU A 324 9.30 9.57 -2.55
CA LEU A 324 9.73 8.85 -1.35
C LEU A 324 10.64 7.66 -1.73
N GLN A 325 10.23 6.86 -2.70
CA GLN A 325 11.02 5.74 -3.20
C GLN A 325 12.39 6.19 -3.73
N SER A 326 12.47 7.33 -4.42
CA SER A 326 13.73 7.90 -4.92
C SER A 326 14.69 8.32 -3.81
N LYS A 327 14.18 8.59 -2.60
CA LYS A 327 14.96 8.86 -1.39
C LYS A 327 15.25 7.58 -0.58
N GLY A 328 14.87 6.43 -1.12
CA GLY A 328 14.98 5.13 -0.47
C GLY A 328 13.94 4.89 0.61
N VAL A 329 12.89 5.71 0.74
CA VAL A 329 11.80 5.48 1.70
C VAL A 329 10.78 4.55 1.06
N ALA A 330 10.55 3.39 1.65
CA ALA A 330 9.50 2.48 1.18
C ALA A 330 8.12 2.95 1.66
N THR A 331 7.17 3.15 0.74
CA THR A 331 5.77 3.44 1.11
C THR A 331 5.03 2.12 1.26
N VAL A 332 4.74 1.72 2.49
CA VAL A 332 4.14 0.43 2.86
C VAL A 332 2.66 0.63 3.16
N ILE A 333 1.78 -0.05 2.42
CA ILE A 333 0.34 0.26 2.41
C ILE A 333 -0.47 -1.04 2.59
N ALA A 334 -1.49 -0.97 3.44
CA ALA A 334 -2.43 -2.06 3.66
C ALA A 334 -3.26 -2.36 2.40
N ALA A 335 -3.42 -3.64 2.04
CA ALA A 335 -4.14 -4.04 0.83
C ALA A 335 -5.66 -3.78 0.85
N GLY A 336 -6.25 -3.65 2.05
CA GLY A 336 -7.70 -3.50 2.28
C GLY A 336 -8.37 -4.76 2.85
N ASN A 337 -9.60 -4.60 3.34
CA ASN A 337 -10.29 -5.59 4.20
C ASN A 337 -11.66 -6.03 3.64
N GLU A 338 -11.91 -5.85 2.35
CA GLU A 338 -13.19 -6.11 1.68
C GLU A 338 -13.29 -7.53 1.07
N SER A 339 -12.35 -8.43 1.41
CA SER A 339 -12.28 -9.80 0.92
C SER A 339 -12.12 -9.93 -0.61
N TYR A 340 -11.63 -8.88 -1.28
CA TYR A 340 -11.46 -8.91 -2.73
C TYR A 340 -10.44 -9.98 -3.16
N GLY A 341 -10.86 -10.90 -4.02
CA GLY A 341 -10.03 -12.01 -4.51
C GLY A 341 -9.01 -11.63 -5.60
N ASN A 342 -9.17 -10.47 -6.23
CA ASN A 342 -8.40 -10.02 -7.39
C ASN A 342 -8.22 -8.49 -7.45
N ALA A 343 -8.33 -7.79 -6.32
CA ALA A 343 -8.20 -6.35 -6.23
C ALA A 343 -7.64 -5.91 -4.88
N VAL A 344 -7.04 -4.72 -4.86
CA VAL A 344 -6.56 -4.04 -3.65
C VAL A 344 -7.12 -2.62 -3.61
N SER A 345 -7.05 -1.98 -2.44
CA SER A 345 -7.53 -0.62 -2.24
C SER A 345 -6.54 0.44 -2.77
N TRP A 346 -7.01 1.67 -2.97
CA TRP A 346 -6.14 2.84 -3.05
C TRP A 346 -5.74 3.27 -1.63
N PRO A 347 -4.50 3.73 -1.37
CA PRO A 347 -3.40 3.93 -2.31
C PRO A 347 -2.54 2.69 -2.60
N ALA A 348 -2.86 1.52 -2.04
CA ALA A 348 -2.08 0.29 -2.24
C ALA A 348 -1.97 -0.14 -3.72
N CYS A 349 -2.96 0.21 -4.55
CA CYS A 349 -2.94 -0.05 -5.98
C CYS A 349 -1.83 0.67 -6.77
N VAL A 350 -1.06 1.59 -6.17
CA VAL A 350 0.02 2.32 -6.84
C VAL A 350 1.22 1.40 -7.03
N SER A 351 1.75 1.32 -8.26
CA SER A 351 2.79 0.34 -8.62
C SER A 351 4.13 0.45 -7.87
N SER A 352 4.42 1.59 -7.27
CA SER A 352 5.64 1.86 -6.49
C SER A 352 5.44 1.76 -4.98
N ALA A 353 4.22 1.46 -4.53
CA ALA A 353 3.95 1.12 -3.15
C ALA A 353 4.32 -0.34 -2.86
N VAL A 354 4.55 -0.65 -1.59
CA VAL A 354 4.68 -2.01 -1.07
C VAL A 354 3.33 -2.39 -0.48
N THR A 355 2.61 -3.26 -1.16
CA THR A 355 1.24 -3.66 -0.81
C THR A 355 1.25 -4.89 0.08
N VAL A 356 0.60 -4.78 1.24
CA VAL A 356 0.66 -5.79 2.30
C VAL A 356 -0.69 -6.39 2.61
N GLY A 357 -0.79 -7.71 2.45
CA GLY A 357 -1.96 -8.50 2.82
C GLY A 357 -1.82 -9.10 4.22
N ALA A 358 -2.92 -9.63 4.76
CA ALA A 358 -2.96 -10.22 6.10
C ALA A 358 -3.00 -11.76 6.06
N THR A 359 -2.20 -12.39 6.91
CA THR A 359 -2.31 -13.81 7.27
C THR A 359 -2.62 -14.00 8.75
N ASP A 360 -3.14 -15.19 9.08
CA ASP A 360 -3.18 -15.66 10.47
C ASP A 360 -1.86 -16.37 10.88
N ASN A 361 -1.77 -16.78 12.14
CA ASN A 361 -0.59 -17.47 12.69
C ASN A 361 -0.38 -18.90 12.14
N SER A 362 -1.27 -19.38 11.27
CA SER A 362 -1.12 -20.65 10.56
C SER A 362 -0.73 -20.44 9.08
N ASP A 363 -0.24 -19.25 8.72
CA ASP A 363 0.10 -18.85 7.35
C ASP A 363 -1.09 -18.97 6.37
N ARG A 364 -2.33 -18.86 6.87
CA ARG A 364 -3.51 -18.81 6.02
C ARG A 364 -3.88 -17.37 5.75
N VAL A 365 -4.26 -17.05 4.52
CA VAL A 365 -4.77 -15.73 4.16
C VAL A 365 -5.99 -15.41 5.02
N ALA A 366 -6.00 -14.22 5.64
CA ALA A 366 -7.15 -13.78 6.42
C ALA A 366 -8.37 -13.62 5.50
N SER A 367 -9.55 -14.05 5.95
CA SER A 367 -10.78 -14.05 5.13
C SER A 367 -11.13 -12.66 4.58
N PHE A 368 -10.87 -11.62 5.38
CA PHE A 368 -11.06 -10.22 5.01
C PHE A 368 -9.98 -9.66 4.07
N SER A 369 -8.80 -10.29 3.97
CA SER A 369 -7.68 -9.68 3.24
C SER A 369 -8.00 -9.54 1.76
N ASN A 370 -7.92 -8.31 1.25
CA ASN A 370 -7.79 -8.08 -0.17
C ASN A 370 -6.52 -8.74 -0.69
N ARG A 371 -6.60 -9.18 -1.95
CA ARG A 371 -5.54 -9.91 -2.66
C ARG A 371 -5.69 -9.67 -4.15
N GLY A 372 -4.58 -9.74 -4.86
CA GLY A 372 -4.52 -9.48 -6.30
C GLY A 372 -3.11 -9.61 -6.81
N THR A 373 -2.91 -9.30 -8.09
CA THR A 373 -1.58 -9.32 -8.71
C THR A 373 -0.70 -8.17 -8.23
N GLN A 374 -1.28 -7.15 -7.59
CA GLN A 374 -0.55 -6.03 -6.99
C GLN A 374 -0.06 -6.30 -5.57
N LEU A 375 -0.36 -7.46 -5.00
CA LEU A 375 0.07 -7.82 -3.65
C LEU A 375 1.54 -8.26 -3.64
N ASP A 376 2.40 -7.54 -2.93
CA ASP A 376 3.84 -7.86 -2.87
C ASP A 376 4.14 -8.93 -1.84
N VAL A 377 3.61 -8.76 -0.62
CA VAL A 377 3.89 -9.65 0.51
C VAL A 377 2.67 -9.80 1.43
N PHE A 378 2.66 -10.88 2.19
CA PHE A 378 1.81 -11.05 3.37
C PHE A 378 2.60 -10.76 4.65
N ALA A 379 1.88 -10.35 5.69
CA ALA A 379 2.38 -10.34 7.07
C ALA A 379 1.24 -10.69 8.04
N PRO A 380 1.54 -11.03 9.31
CA PRO A 380 0.51 -11.33 10.29
C PRO A 380 -0.43 -10.14 10.49
N GLY A 381 -1.73 -10.39 10.36
CA GLY A 381 -2.77 -9.36 10.51
C GLY A 381 -4.03 -9.83 11.22
N VAL A 382 -4.01 -11.01 11.85
CA VAL A 382 -5.15 -11.55 12.60
C VAL A 382 -4.78 -11.67 14.07
N ALA A 383 -5.62 -11.15 14.96
CA ALA A 383 -5.46 -11.25 16.40
C ALA A 383 -4.11 -10.68 16.89
N ILE A 384 -3.74 -9.50 16.39
CA ILE A 384 -2.48 -8.82 16.73
C ILE A 384 -2.68 -7.96 17.96
N ASP A 385 -1.96 -8.26 19.04
CA ASP A 385 -1.94 -7.41 20.24
C ASP A 385 -0.95 -6.25 20.03
N SER A 386 -1.35 -5.04 20.37
CA SER A 386 -0.46 -3.86 20.34
C SER A 386 -1.02 -2.76 21.24
N SER A 387 -0.26 -1.70 21.41
CA SER A 387 -0.59 -0.52 22.22
C SER A 387 -1.86 0.17 21.73
N ILE A 388 -2.64 0.71 22.65
CA ILE A 388 -3.72 1.66 22.40
C ILE A 388 -3.57 2.81 23.41
N PRO A 389 -4.28 3.93 23.25
CA PRO A 389 -4.29 5.01 24.22
C PRO A 389 -4.59 4.58 25.66
N ASP A 390 -4.26 5.45 26.61
CA ASP A 390 -4.33 5.24 28.06
C ASP A 390 -3.38 4.12 28.56
N ASP A 391 -2.15 4.08 28.04
CA ASP A 391 -1.10 3.10 28.42
C ASP A 391 -1.52 1.63 28.27
N SER A 392 -2.53 1.36 27.44
CA SER A 392 -3.22 0.08 27.37
C SER A 392 -2.86 -0.70 26.11
N TYR A 393 -3.42 -1.90 25.99
CA TYR A 393 -3.18 -2.78 24.85
C TYR A 393 -4.47 -3.46 24.42
N ALA A 394 -4.65 -3.59 23.12
CA ALA A 394 -5.80 -4.28 22.53
C ALA A 394 -5.41 -5.19 21.37
N ARG A 395 -6.35 -6.05 20.99
CA ARG A 395 -6.20 -7.02 19.91
C ARG A 395 -6.98 -6.60 18.69
N TYR A 396 -6.30 -6.25 17.60
CA TYR A 396 -6.93 -5.90 16.32
C TYR A 396 -6.60 -6.89 15.21
N SER A 397 -7.47 -6.92 14.21
CA SER A 397 -7.29 -7.70 12.99
C SER A 397 -7.55 -6.83 11.77
N GLY A 398 -6.67 -6.91 10.78
CA GLY A 398 -6.75 -6.13 9.56
C GLY A 398 -5.45 -6.18 8.77
N THR A 399 -5.51 -5.86 7.49
CA THR A 399 -4.31 -5.53 6.70
C THR A 399 -3.58 -4.32 7.29
N SER A 400 -4.29 -3.46 8.02
CA SER A 400 -3.76 -2.39 8.86
C SER A 400 -2.77 -2.86 9.93
N MET A 401 -2.88 -4.09 10.43
CA MET A 401 -1.93 -4.68 11.39
C MET A 401 -0.80 -5.43 10.67
N ALA A 402 -1.03 -5.88 9.43
CA ALA A 402 0.01 -6.53 8.62
C ALA A 402 1.03 -5.52 8.06
N ALA A 403 0.56 -4.39 7.52
CA ALA A 403 1.42 -3.34 6.97
C ALA A 403 2.54 -2.86 7.93
N PRO A 404 2.30 -2.56 9.23
CA PRO A 404 3.34 -2.10 10.13
C PRO A 404 4.41 -3.15 10.44
N HIS A 405 4.11 -4.46 10.31
CA HIS A 405 5.15 -5.48 10.41
C HIS A 405 6.19 -5.32 9.29
N VAL A 406 5.72 -5.06 8.06
CA VAL A 406 6.59 -4.81 6.91
C VAL A 406 7.28 -3.46 7.02
N ALA A 407 6.58 -2.41 7.48
CA ALA A 407 7.20 -1.09 7.69
C ALA A 407 8.34 -1.15 8.72
N GLY A 408 8.15 -1.85 9.83
CA GLY A 408 9.21 -2.13 10.81
C GLY A 408 10.33 -2.98 10.23
N ALA A 409 10.04 -3.95 9.36
CA ALA A 409 11.05 -4.76 8.68
C ALA A 409 12.04 -3.92 7.87
N TYR A 410 11.57 -2.88 7.18
CA TYR A 410 12.45 -1.96 6.46
C TYR A 410 13.44 -1.24 7.40
N ALA A 411 12.96 -0.72 8.53
CA ALA A 411 13.84 -0.08 9.52
C ALA A 411 14.81 -1.07 10.16
N LEU A 412 14.33 -2.27 10.51
CA LEU A 412 15.12 -3.34 11.09
C LEU A 412 16.27 -3.76 10.16
N LEU A 413 15.96 -4.14 8.92
CA LEU A 413 16.95 -4.61 7.95
C LEU A 413 17.91 -3.51 7.53
N ARG A 414 17.43 -2.27 7.38
CA ARG A 414 18.28 -1.13 7.01
C ARG A 414 19.21 -0.68 8.14
N SER A 415 18.86 -0.94 9.41
CA SER A 415 19.76 -0.67 10.53
C SER A 415 21.04 -1.50 10.48
N GLN A 416 21.00 -2.68 9.86
CA GLN A 416 22.18 -3.52 9.65
C GLN A 416 23.15 -2.92 8.62
N ASN A 417 22.61 -2.35 7.54
CA ASN A 417 23.39 -1.67 6.52
C ASN A 417 22.56 -0.55 5.88
N PRO A 418 22.85 0.73 6.20
CA PRO A 418 22.12 1.88 5.66
C PRO A 418 22.17 1.97 4.12
N ALA A 419 23.15 1.31 3.48
CA ALA A 419 23.28 1.27 2.03
C ALA A 419 22.27 0.32 1.33
N TYR A 420 21.58 -0.55 2.08
CA TYR A 420 20.49 -1.33 1.50
C TYR A 420 19.42 -0.39 0.95
N SER A 421 19.14 -0.52 -0.34
CA SER A 421 18.04 0.19 -0.99
C SER A 421 16.70 -0.43 -0.61
N ALA A 422 15.63 0.36 -0.67
CA ALA A 422 14.28 -0.15 -0.46
C ALA A 422 13.95 -1.33 -1.41
N ALA A 423 14.42 -1.29 -2.66
CA ALA A 423 14.22 -2.36 -3.63
C ALA A 423 14.94 -3.66 -3.24
N GLN A 424 16.17 -3.58 -2.71
CA GLN A 424 16.89 -4.77 -2.22
C GLN A 424 16.19 -5.40 -1.02
N ILE A 425 15.69 -4.58 -0.10
CA ILE A 425 14.92 -5.06 1.05
C ILE A 425 13.64 -5.73 0.58
N LEU A 426 12.88 -5.10 -0.35
CA LEU A 426 11.68 -5.71 -0.91
C LEU A 426 11.99 -7.06 -1.58
N GLY A 427 13.02 -7.10 -2.43
CA GLY A 427 13.47 -8.31 -3.11
C GLY A 427 13.75 -9.43 -2.11
N ALA A 428 14.55 -9.17 -1.08
CA ALA A 428 14.84 -10.14 -0.03
C ALA A 428 13.57 -10.62 0.69
N LEU A 429 12.64 -9.72 1.04
CA LEU A 429 11.37 -10.10 1.68
C LEU A 429 10.50 -10.97 0.76
N THR A 430 10.48 -10.68 -0.54
CA THR A 430 9.69 -11.43 -1.53
C THR A 430 10.31 -12.79 -1.88
N GLU A 431 11.63 -12.89 -1.98
CA GLU A 431 12.32 -14.10 -2.43
C GLU A 431 12.48 -15.13 -1.30
N THR A 432 12.59 -14.65 -0.06
CA THR A 432 12.89 -15.51 1.10
C THR A 432 11.69 -15.79 2.00
N GLY A 433 10.58 -15.06 1.82
CA GLY A 433 9.37 -15.29 2.60
C GLY A 433 8.77 -16.67 2.40
N THR A 434 7.89 -17.07 3.31
CA THR A 434 7.18 -18.35 3.20
C THR A 434 6.02 -18.21 2.23
N ALA A 435 6.01 -19.02 1.17
CA ALA A 435 4.96 -18.95 0.16
C ALA A 435 3.58 -19.32 0.74
N VAL A 436 2.64 -18.38 0.66
CA VAL A 436 1.24 -18.57 1.04
C VAL A 436 0.39 -18.76 -0.22
N ALA A 437 -0.34 -19.87 -0.26
CA ALA A 437 -1.21 -20.23 -1.37
C ALA A 437 -2.61 -19.64 -1.23
N TYR A 438 -3.17 -19.12 -2.33
CA TYR A 438 -4.56 -18.68 -2.37
C TYR A 438 -5.14 -18.72 -3.80
N GLY A 439 -6.47 -18.79 -3.90
CA GLY A 439 -7.19 -18.76 -5.18
C GLY A 439 -6.78 -19.89 -6.13
N GLY A 440 -6.37 -21.04 -5.59
CA GLY A 440 -5.89 -22.22 -6.32
C GLY A 440 -4.51 -22.09 -6.95
N GLN A 441 -4.14 -20.91 -7.46
CA GLN A 441 -2.99 -20.72 -8.34
C GLN A 441 -1.97 -19.68 -7.87
N PHE A 442 -2.35 -18.75 -6.98
CA PHE A 442 -1.46 -17.67 -6.56
C PHE A 442 -0.60 -18.10 -5.39
N ARG A 443 0.64 -17.59 -5.37
CA ARG A 443 1.59 -17.75 -4.29
C ARG A 443 2.20 -16.38 -4.01
N THR A 444 1.93 -15.84 -2.84
CA THR A 444 2.57 -14.59 -2.37
C THR A 444 3.28 -14.91 -1.05
N PRO A 445 4.52 -14.45 -0.86
CA PRO A 445 5.30 -14.76 0.32
C PRO A 445 4.78 -13.98 1.54
N ARG A 446 4.62 -14.66 2.67
CA ARG A 446 4.58 -14.03 4.00
C ARG A 446 6.02 -13.77 4.43
N ILE A 447 6.32 -12.56 4.90
CA ILE A 447 7.71 -12.15 5.18
C ILE A 447 8.40 -13.07 6.20
N ASP A 448 9.69 -13.33 6.01
CA ASP A 448 10.57 -14.01 6.98
C ASP A 448 11.85 -13.19 7.10
N LEU A 449 11.94 -12.42 8.17
CA LEU A 449 13.02 -11.47 8.39
C LEU A 449 14.36 -12.20 8.52
N SER A 450 14.38 -13.33 9.23
CA SER A 450 15.62 -14.08 9.48
C SER A 450 16.25 -14.58 8.18
N ARG A 451 15.42 -15.05 7.24
CA ARG A 451 15.87 -15.45 5.91
C ARG A 451 16.20 -14.25 5.03
N ALA A 452 15.42 -13.17 5.09
CA ALA A 452 15.69 -11.95 4.34
C ALA A 452 17.04 -11.32 4.72
N LEU A 453 17.36 -11.28 6.02
CA LEU A 453 18.65 -10.81 6.50
C LEU A 453 19.80 -11.72 6.02
N GLY A 454 19.60 -13.04 6.02
CA GLY A 454 20.56 -13.99 5.45
C GLY A 454 20.86 -13.73 3.98
N GLU A 455 19.83 -13.47 3.17
CA GLU A 455 19.99 -13.12 1.75
C GLU A 455 20.76 -11.81 1.57
N LEU A 456 20.42 -10.78 2.35
CA LEU A 456 21.07 -9.47 2.28
C LEU A 456 22.53 -9.47 2.75
N THR A 457 22.91 -10.42 3.62
CA THR A 457 24.26 -10.49 4.23
C THR A 457 25.16 -11.53 3.58
N THR A 458 24.60 -12.44 2.78
CA THR A 458 25.39 -13.37 1.98
C THR A 458 26.25 -12.54 1.01
N PRO A 459 27.59 -12.62 1.08
CA PRO A 459 28.44 -11.96 0.11
C PRO A 459 28.01 -12.49 -1.25
N ALA A 460 27.45 -11.63 -2.08
CA ALA A 460 27.03 -12.01 -3.41
C ALA A 460 28.21 -12.79 -4.04
N ALA A 461 27.99 -14.05 -4.43
CA ALA A 461 28.86 -14.68 -5.40
C ALA A 461 29.06 -13.63 -6.49
N SER A 462 30.32 -13.23 -6.73
CA SER A 462 30.67 -12.03 -7.51
C SER A 462 29.59 -11.78 -8.53
N PRO A 463 28.82 -10.68 -8.42
CA PRO A 463 27.64 -10.53 -9.21
C PRO A 463 28.07 -10.75 -10.66
N ALA A 464 27.40 -11.67 -11.37
CA ALA A 464 27.26 -11.47 -12.80
C ALA A 464 26.88 -9.99 -12.93
N PRO A 465 27.65 -9.21 -13.71
CA PRO A 465 27.59 -7.76 -13.67
C PRO A 465 26.13 -7.37 -13.63
N ALA A 466 25.75 -6.59 -12.60
CA ALA A 466 24.36 -6.18 -12.40
C ALA A 466 23.76 -5.85 -13.77
N PRO A 467 22.53 -6.29 -14.11
CA PRO A 467 21.86 -5.65 -15.23
C PRO A 467 21.91 -4.17 -14.90
N GLN A 468 22.68 -3.42 -15.72
CA GLN A 468 22.88 -2.00 -15.51
C GLN A 468 21.49 -1.39 -15.28
N PRO A 469 21.34 -0.35 -14.43
CA PRO A 469 20.10 0.43 -14.46
C PRO A 469 19.79 0.63 -15.92
N ALA A 470 18.60 0.21 -16.37
CA ALA A 470 18.23 0.38 -17.78
C ALA A 470 18.62 1.81 -18.08
N PRO A 471 19.60 2.02 -18.99
CA PRO A 471 20.22 3.33 -19.14
C PRO A 471 19.06 4.30 -19.25
N ALA A 472 19.09 5.40 -18.47
CA ALA A 472 18.08 6.45 -18.57
C ALA A 472 17.78 6.57 -20.05
N PRO A 473 16.53 6.27 -20.48
CA PRO A 473 16.26 5.90 -21.87
C PRO A 473 16.99 6.91 -22.72
N PRO A 474 17.92 6.46 -23.59
CA PRO A 474 18.95 7.32 -24.18
C PRO A 474 18.26 8.62 -24.57
N PRO A 475 18.76 9.79 -24.11
CA PRO A 475 18.03 11.05 -24.21
C PRO A 475 17.47 11.10 -25.60
N CYS A 476 16.15 11.13 -25.74
CA CYS A 476 15.54 10.79 -27.02
C CYS A 476 16.09 11.74 -28.10
N LEU A 477 17.00 11.22 -28.93
CA LEU A 477 17.77 12.02 -29.86
C LEU A 477 17.01 12.13 -31.17
N ARG A 478 17.03 13.34 -31.73
CA ARG A 478 16.61 13.58 -33.10
C ARG A 478 17.43 12.67 -34.03
N GLY A 479 16.76 12.03 -35.00
CA GLY A 479 17.43 11.26 -36.04
C GLY A 479 18.32 12.13 -36.93
N ALA A 480 19.17 11.48 -37.72
CA ALA A 480 20.09 12.14 -38.66
C ALA A 480 19.63 12.06 -40.13
N ALA A 481 18.41 11.60 -40.39
CA ALA A 481 17.92 11.40 -41.75
C ALA A 481 17.78 12.74 -42.46
N ARG A 482 18.24 12.81 -43.71
CA ARG A 482 18.15 14.04 -44.53
C ARG A 482 16.91 14.10 -45.40
N LYS A 483 16.15 13.00 -45.47
CA LYS A 483 14.99 12.85 -46.36
C LYS A 483 13.69 12.81 -45.57
N ALA A 484 12.72 13.61 -46.01
CA ALA A 484 11.38 13.60 -45.46
C ALA A 484 10.58 12.40 -45.96
N LEU A 485 9.75 11.83 -45.08
CA LEU A 485 8.83 10.75 -45.39
C LEU A 485 7.41 11.30 -45.54
N THR A 486 6.61 10.63 -46.36
CA THR A 486 5.19 10.96 -46.51
C THR A 486 4.40 10.41 -45.31
N SER A 487 3.20 10.93 -45.06
CA SER A 487 2.30 10.38 -44.03
C SER A 487 1.98 8.90 -44.25
N ALA A 488 1.87 8.46 -45.51
CA ALA A 488 1.68 7.05 -45.87
C ALA A 488 2.93 6.19 -45.56
N THR A 489 4.13 6.72 -45.77
CA THR A 489 5.38 6.05 -45.40
C THR A 489 5.50 5.93 -43.88
N TRP A 490 5.22 7.01 -43.14
CA TRP A 490 5.17 6.97 -41.68
C TRP A 490 4.13 5.95 -41.18
N ALA A 491 2.95 5.86 -41.80
CA ALA A 491 1.95 4.85 -41.42
C ALA A 491 2.46 3.41 -41.56
N LYS A 492 3.38 3.16 -42.51
CA LYS A 492 4.05 1.86 -42.67
C LYS A 492 5.09 1.62 -41.58
N GLU A 493 5.90 2.63 -41.26
CA GLU A 493 6.88 2.57 -40.17
C GLU A 493 6.21 2.23 -38.83
N PHE A 494 5.05 2.84 -38.53
CA PHE A 494 4.27 2.56 -37.32
C PHE A 494 3.43 1.26 -37.38
N THR A 495 3.80 0.30 -38.22
CA THR A 495 3.18 -1.04 -38.23
C THR A 495 4.02 -1.98 -37.36
N THR A 496 3.40 -2.66 -36.40
CA THR A 496 4.08 -3.55 -35.45
C THR A 496 4.94 -4.60 -36.18
N GLY A 497 6.26 -4.40 -36.18
CA GLY A 497 7.26 -5.35 -36.69
C GLY A 497 7.57 -5.31 -38.19
N SER A 498 6.97 -4.42 -38.99
CA SER A 498 7.21 -4.38 -40.46
C SER A 498 7.80 -3.08 -41.00
N GLY A 499 8.09 -2.11 -40.12
CA GLY A 499 8.79 -0.87 -40.47
C GLY A 499 10.30 -1.07 -40.61
N THR A 500 10.97 -0.10 -41.22
CA THR A 500 12.45 -0.06 -41.28
C THR A 500 13.05 0.58 -40.03
N LEU A 501 12.27 1.38 -39.32
CA LEU A 501 12.63 2.00 -38.04
C LEU A 501 12.22 1.09 -36.87
N SER A 502 13.08 1.00 -35.86
CA SER A 502 12.79 0.26 -34.65
C SER A 502 11.64 0.90 -33.86
N ASP A 503 10.83 0.07 -33.19
CA ASP A 503 9.81 0.51 -32.25
C ASP A 503 10.35 1.52 -31.23
N THR A 504 11.60 1.34 -30.79
CA THR A 504 12.31 2.24 -29.89
C THR A 504 12.50 3.64 -30.51
N ALA A 505 12.94 3.73 -31.77
CA ALA A 505 13.08 5.01 -32.48
C ALA A 505 11.73 5.69 -32.69
N LEU A 506 10.69 4.91 -33.02
CA LEU A 506 9.34 5.41 -33.24
C LEU A 506 8.72 5.99 -31.96
N ARG A 507 8.85 5.29 -30.83
CA ARG A 507 8.40 5.77 -29.51
C ARG A 507 9.17 7.01 -29.07
N CYS A 508 10.48 7.06 -29.34
CA CYS A 508 11.30 8.23 -29.12
C CYS A 508 10.75 9.43 -29.94
N TYR A 509 10.57 9.29 -31.24
CA TYR A 509 10.04 10.40 -32.06
C TYR A 509 8.68 10.90 -31.58
N LEU A 510 7.75 10.02 -31.21
CA LEU A 510 6.46 10.42 -30.63
C LEU A 510 6.63 11.25 -29.36
N THR A 511 7.58 10.90 -28.50
CA THR A 511 7.91 11.66 -27.29
C THR A 511 8.39 13.07 -27.63
N MET A 512 9.26 13.22 -28.63
CA MET A 512 9.74 14.54 -29.07
C MET A 512 8.61 15.38 -29.67
N VAL A 513 7.74 14.77 -30.49
CA VAL A 513 6.60 15.45 -31.11
C VAL A 513 5.65 15.99 -30.04
N GLN A 514 5.37 15.22 -28.99
CA GLN A 514 4.49 15.64 -27.88
C GLN A 514 5.04 16.84 -27.13
N GLN A 515 6.35 16.87 -26.86
CA GLN A 515 6.97 17.99 -26.15
C GLN A 515 7.01 19.28 -26.99
N ARG A 516 7.05 19.15 -28.32
CA ARG A 516 7.22 20.31 -29.21
C ARG A 516 5.94 20.86 -29.81
N SER A 517 4.97 20.01 -30.08
CA SER A 517 3.71 20.43 -30.69
C SER A 517 2.76 21.03 -29.66
N LYS A 518 1.97 22.02 -30.08
CA LYS A 518 0.86 22.55 -29.28
C LYS A 518 -0.46 21.79 -29.47
N VAL A 519 -0.53 20.93 -30.48
CA VAL A 519 -1.74 20.15 -30.84
C VAL A 519 -1.70 18.76 -30.23
N PHE A 520 -0.53 18.13 -30.21
CA PHE A 520 -0.38 16.74 -29.76
C PHE A 520 -0.37 16.49 -28.24
N PRO A 521 -0.22 17.51 -27.35
CA PRO A 521 -0.56 17.35 -25.93
C PRO A 521 -2.06 17.11 -25.69
N GLU A 522 -2.94 17.69 -26.52
CA GLU A 522 -4.41 17.50 -26.42
C GLU A 522 -4.88 16.14 -26.98
N LEU A 523 -4.07 15.52 -27.84
CA LEU A 523 -4.26 14.14 -28.33
C LEU A 523 -3.46 13.17 -27.43
N SER A 524 -3.82 13.12 -26.15
CA SER A 524 -3.16 12.35 -25.07
C SER A 524 -2.99 10.83 -25.30
N LYS A 525 -3.45 10.30 -26.44
CA LYS A 525 -3.40 8.88 -26.81
C LYS A 525 -2.31 8.52 -27.83
N VAL A 526 -1.60 9.47 -28.45
CA VAL A 526 -0.50 9.15 -29.39
C VAL A 526 0.80 8.78 -28.67
N ARG A 527 0.71 7.97 -27.60
CA ARG A 527 1.87 7.34 -26.93
C ARG A 527 2.14 5.94 -27.45
N SER A 528 1.13 5.31 -28.06
CA SER A 528 1.29 4.00 -28.66
C SER A 528 1.55 4.10 -30.17
N ILE A 529 2.34 3.15 -30.66
CA ILE A 529 2.58 2.96 -32.08
C ILE A 529 1.25 2.78 -32.83
N SER A 530 0.28 2.07 -32.23
CA SER A 530 -1.04 1.84 -32.80
C SER A 530 -1.87 3.11 -33.01
N VAL A 531 -1.86 4.05 -32.06
CA VAL A 531 -2.64 5.29 -32.19
C VAL A 531 -1.97 6.25 -33.17
N ALA A 532 -0.63 6.33 -33.17
CA ALA A 532 0.10 7.08 -34.19
C ALA A 532 -0.23 6.57 -35.59
N GLN A 533 -0.27 5.25 -35.76
CA GLN A 533 -0.66 4.63 -37.02
C GLN A 533 -2.10 4.99 -37.43
N GLN A 534 -3.03 5.03 -36.49
CA GLN A 534 -4.43 5.40 -36.77
C GLN A 534 -4.55 6.85 -37.25
N VAL A 535 -3.88 7.79 -36.57
CA VAL A 535 -3.84 9.21 -36.98
C VAL A 535 -3.20 9.33 -38.37
N LEU A 536 -2.10 8.60 -38.62
CA LEU A 536 -1.41 8.60 -39.90
C LEU A 536 -2.24 8.03 -41.06
N LYS A 537 -3.25 7.20 -40.76
CA LYS A 537 -4.16 6.59 -41.75
C LYS A 537 -5.43 7.41 -42.03
N ALA A 538 -5.63 8.55 -41.36
CA ALA A 538 -6.84 9.37 -41.54
C ALA A 538 -7.04 9.79 -43.01
N ARG A 539 -8.27 9.72 -43.52
CA ARG A 539 -8.60 9.99 -44.94
C ARG A 539 -9.55 11.17 -45.17
N THR A 540 -10.28 11.62 -44.14
CA THR A 540 -11.39 12.57 -44.31
C THR A 540 -11.40 13.67 -43.26
N GLY A 541 -12.01 14.80 -43.59
CA GLY A 541 -12.30 15.90 -42.68
C GLY A 541 -11.08 16.55 -42.02
N ARG A 542 -11.27 17.10 -40.82
CA ARG A 542 -10.22 17.76 -40.03
C ARG A 542 -9.09 16.80 -39.62
N ALA A 543 -9.34 15.49 -39.57
CA ALA A 543 -8.33 14.49 -39.22
C ALA A 543 -7.20 14.37 -40.27
N VAL A 544 -7.42 14.82 -41.51
CA VAL A 544 -6.35 14.92 -42.52
C VAL A 544 -5.30 15.97 -42.13
N LEU A 545 -5.70 17.05 -41.45
CA LEU A 545 -4.75 18.03 -40.94
C LEU A 545 -3.92 17.45 -39.78
N ASP A 546 -4.55 16.66 -38.89
CA ASP A 546 -3.85 15.97 -37.80
C ASP A 546 -2.83 14.95 -38.32
N ARG A 547 -3.19 14.20 -39.37
CA ARG A 547 -2.28 13.30 -40.09
C ARG A 547 -1.04 14.03 -40.60
N GLU A 548 -1.24 15.13 -41.33
CA GLU A 548 -0.13 15.85 -41.96
C GLU A 548 0.71 16.65 -40.96
N LEU A 549 0.11 17.14 -39.87
CA LEU A 549 0.84 17.73 -38.75
C LEU A 549 1.71 16.69 -38.04
N LEU A 550 1.19 15.49 -37.78
CA LEU A 550 1.95 14.41 -37.17
C LEU A 550 3.12 13.99 -38.07
N ALA A 551 2.89 13.81 -39.37
CA ALA A 551 3.94 13.50 -40.33
C ALA A 551 5.03 14.60 -40.41
N ALA A 552 4.66 15.88 -40.32
CA ALA A 552 5.61 16.99 -40.33
C ALA A 552 6.51 16.99 -39.10
N TRP A 553 5.92 16.80 -37.91
CA TRP A 553 6.70 16.70 -36.67
C TRP A 553 7.54 15.43 -36.59
N LEU A 554 7.08 14.31 -37.15
CA LEU A 554 7.88 13.09 -37.29
C LEU A 554 9.06 13.31 -38.25
N ASN A 555 8.88 14.03 -39.36
CA ASN A 555 9.98 14.41 -40.25
C ASN A 555 11.01 15.31 -39.55
N TRP A 556 10.56 16.21 -38.67
CA TRP A 556 11.46 16.94 -37.78
C TRP A 556 12.20 15.98 -36.85
N ALA A 557 11.50 15.14 -36.09
CA ALA A 557 12.12 14.19 -35.16
C ALA A 557 13.09 13.20 -35.84
N HIS A 558 12.80 12.79 -37.07
CA HIS A 558 13.63 11.89 -37.87
C HIS A 558 14.92 12.53 -38.41
N GLY A 559 15.00 13.86 -38.41
CA GLY A 559 16.19 14.59 -38.85
C GLY A 559 16.00 15.44 -40.11
N ALA A 560 14.91 15.24 -40.87
CA ALA A 560 14.77 15.81 -42.22
C ALA A 560 14.74 17.35 -42.23
N TYR A 561 14.23 17.99 -41.17
CA TYR A 561 14.15 19.44 -41.04
C TYR A 561 14.47 19.94 -39.63
N GLY A 562 15.44 20.83 -39.48
CA GLY A 562 15.58 21.63 -38.25
C GLY A 562 14.62 22.83 -38.25
N ASP A 563 14.46 23.47 -37.08
CA ASP A 563 13.57 24.63 -36.90
C ASP A 563 13.82 25.74 -37.93
N SER A 564 15.09 26.00 -38.25
CA SER A 564 15.55 27.05 -39.18
C SER A 564 15.66 26.57 -40.63
N THR A 565 15.40 25.29 -40.93
CA THR A 565 15.51 24.76 -42.30
C THR A 565 14.53 25.48 -43.21
N ARG A 566 15.04 26.08 -44.30
CA ARG A 566 14.22 26.75 -45.32
C ARG A 566 13.54 25.72 -46.20
N VAL A 567 12.22 25.76 -46.24
CA VAL A 567 11.38 24.79 -46.98
C VAL A 567 10.84 25.38 -48.29
N SER A 568 10.73 26.71 -48.36
CA SER A 568 10.43 27.46 -49.58
C SER A 568 10.85 28.93 -49.43
N GLY A 569 11.79 29.41 -50.24
CA GLY A 569 12.28 30.80 -50.17
C GLY A 569 12.77 31.18 -48.77
N LYS A 570 12.14 32.19 -48.15
CA LYS A 570 12.42 32.66 -46.77
C LYS A 570 11.64 31.90 -45.69
N ILE A 571 10.74 31.00 -46.06
CA ILE A 571 9.85 30.28 -45.14
C ILE A 571 10.61 29.11 -44.50
N THR A 572 10.59 29.03 -43.17
CA THR A 572 11.22 27.97 -42.38
C THR A 572 10.23 26.88 -42.00
N PHE A 573 10.73 25.66 -41.73
CA PHE A 573 9.92 24.55 -41.21
C PHE A 573 9.06 24.97 -40.01
N LYS A 574 9.69 25.62 -39.01
CA LYS A 574 8.99 26.08 -37.80
C LYS A 574 7.84 27.04 -38.11
N SER A 575 8.02 27.95 -39.08
CA SER A 575 6.98 28.90 -39.47
C SER A 575 5.78 28.22 -40.15
N VAL A 576 6.03 27.19 -40.98
CA VAL A 576 4.97 26.42 -41.65
C VAL A 576 4.16 25.63 -40.63
N VAL A 577 4.84 24.90 -39.75
CA VAL A 577 4.18 24.03 -38.77
C VAL A 577 3.43 24.86 -37.72
N ALA A 578 4.01 25.95 -37.20
CA ALA A 578 3.33 26.83 -36.25
C ALA A 578 2.04 27.45 -36.83
N SER A 579 2.05 27.79 -38.12
CA SER A 579 0.85 28.30 -38.81
C SER A 579 -0.24 27.23 -38.91
N ALA A 580 0.15 26.00 -39.27
CA ALA A 580 -0.77 24.87 -39.36
C ALA A 580 -1.34 24.47 -37.98
N GLU A 581 -0.54 24.48 -36.92
CA GLU A 581 -0.99 24.24 -35.54
C GLU A 581 -1.98 25.31 -35.07
N LYS A 582 -1.68 26.60 -35.33
CA LYS A 582 -2.60 27.70 -35.02
C LYS A 582 -3.95 27.50 -35.70
N GLN A 583 -3.94 27.05 -36.94
CA GLN A 583 -5.16 26.78 -37.68
C GLN A 583 -5.91 25.54 -37.16
N ARG A 584 -5.20 24.52 -36.68
CA ARG A 584 -5.80 23.33 -36.05
C ARG A 584 -6.43 23.63 -34.68
N LEU A 585 -5.84 24.54 -33.91
CA LEU A 585 -6.34 24.94 -32.58
C LEU A 585 -7.53 25.91 -32.67
N ASN A 586 -7.70 26.60 -33.80
CA ASN A 586 -8.84 27.49 -34.00
C ASN A 586 -10.14 26.69 -34.24
N ARG A 587 -11.08 26.78 -33.28
CA ARG A 587 -12.40 26.10 -33.33
C ARG A 587 -13.24 26.51 -34.55
N GLY A 588 -13.02 27.71 -35.10
CA GLY A 588 -13.71 28.22 -36.29
C GLY A 588 -13.17 27.73 -37.64
N THR A 589 -12.09 26.93 -37.67
CA THR A 589 -11.49 26.46 -38.93
C THR A 589 -12.39 25.49 -39.68
N THR A 590 -12.83 25.82 -40.90
CA THR A 590 -13.65 24.93 -41.73
C THR A 590 -12.88 23.70 -42.23
N SER A 591 -13.58 22.62 -42.57
CA SER A 591 -12.96 21.42 -43.15
C SER A 591 -12.20 21.71 -44.45
N ALA A 592 -12.71 22.62 -45.29
CA ALA A 592 -12.03 23.07 -46.50
C ALA A 592 -10.72 23.82 -46.19
N ALA A 593 -10.73 24.69 -45.18
CA ALA A 593 -9.53 25.39 -44.74
C ALA A 593 -8.49 24.42 -44.16
N ALA A 594 -8.91 23.44 -43.35
CA ALA A 594 -8.04 22.39 -42.82
C ALA A 594 -7.42 21.54 -43.94
N ALA A 595 -8.20 21.18 -44.97
CA ALA A 595 -7.72 20.43 -46.12
C ALA A 595 -6.68 21.21 -46.93
N LYS A 596 -6.88 22.52 -47.15
CA LYS A 596 -5.90 23.38 -47.84
C LYS A 596 -4.57 23.44 -47.10
N THR A 597 -4.62 23.52 -45.77
CA THR A 597 -3.43 23.56 -44.91
C THR A 597 -2.71 22.22 -44.87
N ALA A 598 -3.45 21.11 -44.82
CA ALA A 598 -2.88 19.78 -44.96
C ALA A 598 -2.17 19.61 -46.32
N GLN A 599 -2.77 20.05 -47.43
CA GLN A 599 -2.13 20.04 -48.75
C GLN A 599 -0.86 20.91 -48.79
N TYR A 600 -0.85 22.03 -48.06
CA TYR A 600 0.34 22.87 -47.95
C TYR A 600 1.47 22.16 -47.22
N LEU A 601 1.18 21.46 -46.10
CA LEU A 601 2.16 20.61 -45.40
C LEU A 601 2.71 19.51 -46.31
N VAL A 602 1.84 18.84 -47.07
CA VAL A 602 2.24 17.82 -48.07
C VAL A 602 3.24 18.39 -49.07
N LYS A 603 2.96 19.56 -49.66
CA LYS A 603 3.81 20.16 -50.69
C LYS A 603 5.16 20.66 -50.17
N THR A 604 5.21 21.07 -48.89
CA THR A 604 6.36 21.81 -48.33
C THR A 604 7.26 20.97 -47.45
N VAL A 605 6.69 20.13 -46.57
CA VAL A 605 7.44 19.44 -45.50
C VAL A 605 7.18 17.93 -45.43
N ASN A 606 6.15 17.40 -46.08
CA ASN A 606 5.88 15.95 -46.13
C ASN A 606 6.06 15.32 -47.52
N ARG A 607 6.82 16.00 -48.39
CA ARG A 607 7.17 15.47 -49.71
C ARG A 607 8.52 14.77 -49.61
N ALA A 608 8.59 13.52 -50.05
CA ALA A 608 9.87 12.88 -50.33
C ALA A 608 10.56 13.67 -51.45
N ARG A 609 11.61 14.41 -51.10
CA ARG A 609 12.52 15.02 -52.08
C ARG A 609 13.68 14.07 -52.35
#